data_AF-A0AAD7XM64-F1
#
_entry.id   AF-A0AAD7XM64-F1
#
_cell.length_a   1.000
_cell.length_b   1.000
_cell.length_c   1.000
_cell.angle_alpha   90.00
_cell.angle_beta   90.00
_cell.angle_gamma   90.00
#
_symmetry.space_group_name_H-M   'P 1'
#
loop_
_entity.id
_entity.type
_entity.pdbx_description
1 polymer ?
#
loop_
_entity_poly.entity_id
_entity_poly.type
_entity_poly.pdbx_seq_one_letter_code
_entity_poly.pdbx_strand_id
1 'polypeptide(L)'
;MSLLRAAAADDAQWTTGTYTTGYWDCCKPSCSWSGKGSVTRPVRSCEAETGNTLDDPDTASVCDGGTAASCADHQPFDVEEGVTMGFAAAAVGGASGLKGDENCGECYELRWTAEEFSYGGGAHPDIVGKKHIIQVTNIGHDVSGSHSFDLQIPGSGQGIFTTGCAMQFPGYEIDDFDCGNNYGGCEDVSGCADLPGELRAGCEWRYSSSYSWKTRNGKSDNPYVRFRRVKCPQELVALSGTEPLDNDEYPDYRETEAPTSSPKPTYSPAPTTLRPTMEPTQSGCCFYPAQTSVDVCAACESFAPSDNWCAQSQSNCDHCSATWCGGGGATAAPNPRPTYSPKPTYSTAPTTPRPTLAPTQAQSECCFYAPPGVADSCAACQSFASLDNWCAQSQSHCEQCSATWCG
;
A
#
# COMPACT_ATOMS: atom_id res chain seq x y z
N MET A 1 40.83 -4.23 -37.00
CA MET A 1 39.98 -5.21 -36.29
C MET A 1 39.62 -4.57 -34.95
N SER A 2 38.54 -3.79 -34.91
CA SER A 2 37.21 -4.19 -34.39
C SER A 2 37.27 -4.53 -32.89
N LEU A 3 37.09 -3.52 -32.03
CA LEU A 3 35.84 -3.10 -31.37
C LEU A 3 35.55 -3.88 -30.07
N LEU A 4 35.57 -3.12 -28.98
CA LEU A 4 34.70 -3.16 -27.79
C LEU A 4 34.43 -4.52 -27.12
N ARG A 5 34.96 -4.68 -25.90
CA ARG A 5 34.32 -5.45 -24.83
C ARG A 5 34.13 -4.53 -23.64
N ALA A 6 32.87 -4.18 -23.36
CA ALA A 6 32.27 -4.07 -22.03
C ALA A 6 30.90 -3.38 -22.15
N ALA A 7 29.86 -4.19 -22.34
CA ALA A 7 28.50 -3.86 -21.97
C ALA A 7 27.84 -5.20 -21.58
N ALA A 8 27.82 -5.50 -20.29
CA ALA A 8 27.07 -6.61 -19.73
C ALA A 8 26.86 -6.34 -18.23
N ALA A 9 25.81 -5.56 -17.94
CA ALA A 9 25.16 -5.46 -16.63
C ALA A 9 23.79 -4.79 -16.83
N ASP A 10 22.89 -5.42 -17.60
CA ASP A 10 21.48 -5.02 -17.69
C ASP A 10 20.58 -6.18 -18.17
N ASP A 11 20.86 -7.41 -17.73
CA ASP A 11 20.13 -8.63 -18.16
C ASP A 11 18.92 -8.98 -17.26
N ALA A 12 18.45 -8.05 -16.43
CA ALA A 12 17.13 -8.18 -15.82
C ALA A 12 16.09 -7.70 -16.85
N GLN A 13 15.42 -8.63 -17.53
CA GLN A 13 14.39 -8.30 -18.50
C GLN A 13 13.24 -7.57 -17.80
N TRP A 14 13.16 -6.26 -18.03
CA TRP A 14 12.04 -5.44 -17.57
C TRP A 14 10.77 -5.82 -18.35
N THR A 15 9.67 -6.00 -17.63
CA THR A 15 8.33 -6.01 -18.22
C THR A 15 7.89 -4.57 -18.43
N THR A 16 7.36 -4.27 -19.61
CA THR A 16 6.97 -2.91 -20.04
C THR A 16 5.58 -2.90 -20.65
N GLY A 17 5.05 -1.71 -20.97
CA GLY A 17 3.76 -1.59 -21.65
C GLY A 17 2.57 -1.90 -20.74
N THR A 18 2.75 -1.65 -19.45
CA THR A 18 1.79 -1.95 -18.39
C THR A 18 1.68 -0.79 -17.42
N TYR A 19 0.58 -0.72 -16.69
CA TYR A 19 0.29 0.35 -15.73
C TYR A 19 -0.19 -0.25 -14.41
N THR A 20 -0.33 0.61 -13.40
CA THR A 20 -0.90 0.23 -12.10
C THR A 20 -2.29 0.83 -11.92
N THR A 21 -3.09 0.26 -11.03
CA THR A 21 -4.24 0.93 -10.43
C THR A 21 -4.06 1.06 -8.92
N GLY A 22 -5.07 1.53 -8.19
CA GLY A 22 -5.07 1.57 -6.73
C GLY A 22 -6.39 1.07 -6.18
N TYR A 23 -6.35 0.39 -5.02
CA TYR A 23 -7.54 -0.11 -4.33
C TYR A 23 -7.31 -0.20 -2.82
N TRP A 24 -8.40 -0.27 -2.06
CA TRP A 24 -8.41 -0.72 -0.68
C TRP A 24 -9.83 -1.17 -0.30
N ASP A 25 -10.04 -2.49 -0.23
CA ASP A 25 -11.36 -3.10 0.02
C ASP A 25 -11.49 -3.73 1.42
N CYS A 26 -10.40 -3.69 2.21
CA CYS A 26 -10.26 -4.29 3.53
C CYS A 26 -10.39 -5.82 3.56
N CYS A 27 -10.61 -6.48 2.43
CA CYS A 27 -10.74 -7.92 2.35
C CYS A 27 -9.45 -8.60 2.79
N LYS A 28 -9.54 -9.81 3.35
CA LYS A 28 -8.36 -10.64 3.56
C LYS A 28 -7.63 -10.83 2.22
N PRO A 29 -6.33 -10.46 2.10
CA PRO A 29 -5.57 -10.66 0.88
C PRO A 29 -5.47 -12.14 0.51
N SER A 30 -5.58 -12.50 -0.77
CA SER A 30 -5.63 -13.90 -1.18
C SER A 30 -4.36 -14.69 -0.85
N CYS A 31 -3.20 -14.03 -0.76
CA CYS A 31 -1.95 -14.67 -0.36
C CYS A 31 -1.85 -14.91 1.16
N SER A 32 -2.87 -14.50 1.93
CA SER A 32 -3.00 -14.79 3.36
C SER A 32 -3.63 -16.15 3.65
N TRP A 33 -4.08 -16.87 2.62
CA TRP A 33 -4.56 -18.23 2.75
C TRP A 33 -3.42 -19.25 2.72
N SER A 34 -3.60 -20.35 3.43
CA SER A 34 -2.67 -21.49 3.38
C SER A 34 -2.51 -22.03 1.96
N GLY A 35 -1.29 -22.45 1.62
CA GLY A 35 -0.99 -23.14 0.35
C GLY A 35 -0.86 -22.22 -0.87
N LYS A 36 -0.79 -20.91 -0.67
CA LYS A 36 -0.58 -19.90 -1.73
C LYS A 36 0.88 -19.48 -1.78
N GLY A 37 1.44 -19.38 -2.99
CA GLY A 37 2.85 -19.03 -3.21
C GLY A 37 3.86 -20.07 -2.72
N SER A 38 5.11 -19.87 -3.11
CA SER A 38 6.26 -20.60 -2.56
C SER A 38 6.95 -19.74 -1.52
N VAL A 39 6.35 -19.65 -0.33
CA VAL A 39 6.72 -18.68 0.73
C VAL A 39 6.97 -19.36 2.07
N THR A 40 7.64 -18.66 2.98
CA THR A 40 7.92 -19.12 4.36
C THR A 40 6.67 -19.34 5.20
N ARG A 41 5.63 -18.54 4.95
CA ARG A 41 4.28 -18.62 5.56
C ARG A 41 3.31 -17.74 4.75
N PRO A 42 1.99 -17.90 4.88
CA PRO A 42 1.03 -16.99 4.25
C PRO A 42 1.27 -15.54 4.66
N VAL A 43 0.84 -14.60 3.81
CA VAL A 43 0.77 -13.18 4.19
C VAL A 43 -0.08 -13.06 5.45
N ARG A 44 0.35 -12.20 6.36
CA ARG A 44 -0.37 -11.93 7.59
C ARG A 44 -1.70 -11.23 7.30
N SER A 45 -2.80 -11.76 7.83
CA SER A 45 -4.07 -11.04 7.94
C SER A 45 -4.29 -10.55 9.38
N CYS A 46 -5.15 -9.55 9.52
CA CYS A 46 -5.48 -8.97 10.82
C CYS A 46 -6.95 -9.24 11.17
N GLU A 47 -7.21 -9.36 12.46
CA GLU A 47 -8.55 -9.48 13.00
C GLU A 47 -9.24 -8.11 12.85
N ALA A 48 -10.47 -8.16 12.34
CA ALA A 48 -11.25 -7.01 11.92
C ALA A 48 -11.31 -5.90 12.98
N GLU A 49 -11.88 -6.20 14.15
CA GLU A 49 -12.22 -5.20 15.15
C GLU A 49 -11.00 -4.74 15.97
N THR A 50 -10.06 -5.65 16.20
CA THR A 50 -8.92 -5.40 17.10
C THR A 50 -7.66 -4.97 16.37
N GLY A 51 -7.59 -5.19 15.05
CA GLY A 51 -6.38 -4.96 14.25
C GLY A 51 -5.22 -5.90 14.60
N ASN A 52 -5.42 -6.87 15.49
CA ASN A 52 -4.38 -7.80 15.89
C ASN A 52 -4.08 -8.79 14.76
N THR A 53 -2.83 -9.22 14.67
CA THR A 53 -2.45 -10.32 13.78
C THR A 53 -3.23 -11.59 14.10
N LEU A 54 -3.72 -12.27 13.07
CA LEU A 54 -4.32 -13.60 13.18
C LEU A 54 -3.26 -14.70 13.03
N ASP A 55 -3.27 -15.65 13.96
CA ASP A 55 -2.39 -16.83 13.90
C ASP A 55 -2.93 -17.91 12.94
N ASP A 56 -4.26 -17.96 12.75
CA ASP A 56 -4.90 -18.94 11.87
C ASP A 56 -5.10 -18.37 10.45
N PRO A 57 -4.28 -18.80 9.47
CA PRO A 57 -4.37 -18.34 8.09
C PRO A 57 -5.63 -18.80 7.37
N ASP A 58 -6.46 -19.67 7.97
CA ASP A 58 -7.70 -20.15 7.37
C ASP A 58 -8.95 -19.47 7.97
N THR A 59 -8.76 -18.46 8.82
CA THR A 59 -9.84 -17.57 9.28
C THR A 59 -10.52 -16.90 8.07
N ALA A 60 -11.85 -16.97 8.00
CA ALA A 60 -12.63 -16.44 6.89
C ALA A 60 -12.49 -14.92 6.73
N SER A 61 -12.48 -14.45 5.48
CA SER A 61 -12.38 -13.04 5.12
C SER A 61 -13.59 -12.25 5.62
N VAL A 62 -13.40 -11.00 6.04
CA VAL A 62 -14.50 -10.06 6.30
C VAL A 62 -15.42 -9.97 5.08
N CYS A 63 -14.87 -9.97 3.87
CA CYS A 63 -15.66 -9.91 2.63
C CYS A 63 -16.52 -11.17 2.36
N ASP A 64 -16.26 -12.26 3.09
CA ASP A 64 -17.03 -13.49 3.07
C ASP A 64 -17.85 -13.70 4.37
N GLY A 65 -18.00 -12.65 5.19
CA GLY A 65 -18.73 -12.69 6.47
C GLY A 65 -17.92 -13.26 7.65
N GLY A 66 -16.60 -13.38 7.50
CA GLY A 66 -15.66 -13.75 8.56
C GLY A 66 -15.08 -12.54 9.30
N THR A 67 -13.91 -12.71 9.91
CA THR A 67 -13.25 -11.70 10.76
C THR A 67 -11.81 -11.39 10.36
N ALA A 68 -11.29 -12.00 9.29
CA ALA A 68 -9.95 -11.71 8.78
C ALA A 68 -10.01 -10.60 7.72
N ALA A 69 -9.16 -9.60 7.86
CA ALA A 69 -9.08 -8.43 6.99
C ALA A 69 -7.62 -8.15 6.58
N SER A 70 -7.43 -7.24 5.62
CA SER A 70 -6.12 -6.62 5.37
C SER A 70 -5.62 -5.93 6.63
N CYS A 71 -4.33 -6.08 6.92
CA CYS A 71 -3.71 -5.34 8.02
C CYS A 71 -3.57 -3.86 7.64
N ALA A 72 -3.90 -2.95 8.56
CA ALA A 72 -3.75 -1.52 8.30
C ALA A 72 -2.29 -1.15 7.97
N ASP A 73 -1.29 -1.85 8.52
CA ASP A 73 0.12 -1.59 8.17
C ASP A 73 0.56 -2.14 6.80
N HIS A 74 -0.37 -2.66 5.98
CA HIS A 74 -0.14 -2.99 4.56
C HIS A 74 -0.41 -1.81 3.62
N GLN A 75 -0.30 -0.59 4.16
CA GLN A 75 -0.34 0.67 3.44
C GLN A 75 0.99 1.01 2.75
N PRO A 76 1.00 1.92 1.76
CA PRO A 76 2.24 2.38 1.14
C PRO A 76 2.96 3.38 2.04
N PHE A 77 4.28 3.45 1.91
CA PHE A 77 5.12 4.34 2.72
C PHE A 77 6.39 4.79 1.99
N ASP A 78 6.97 5.88 2.48
CA ASP A 78 8.24 6.41 1.99
C ASP A 78 9.41 5.75 2.72
N VAL A 79 10.48 5.43 1.98
CA VAL A 79 11.71 4.85 2.55
C VAL A 79 12.84 5.86 2.50
N GLU A 80 13.11 6.38 1.31
CA GLU A 80 14.13 7.39 1.05
C GLU A 80 13.76 8.21 -0.18
N GLU A 81 14.55 9.24 -0.49
CA GLU A 81 14.27 10.09 -1.65
C GLU A 81 14.23 9.26 -2.93
N GLY A 82 13.07 9.24 -3.58
CA GLY A 82 12.91 8.52 -4.84
C GLY A 82 12.58 7.03 -4.69
N VAL A 83 12.41 6.53 -3.47
CA VAL A 83 12.04 5.13 -3.19
C VAL A 83 10.88 5.07 -2.21
N THR A 84 9.79 4.49 -2.66
CA THR A 84 8.64 4.15 -1.82
C THR A 84 8.44 2.64 -1.81
N MET A 85 7.70 2.15 -0.83
CA MET A 85 7.34 0.74 -0.73
C MET A 85 5.86 0.56 -0.44
N GLY A 86 5.34 -0.62 -0.71
CA GLY A 86 3.96 -0.96 -0.39
C GLY A 86 3.60 -2.38 -0.81
N PHE A 87 2.31 -2.59 -0.96
CA PHE A 87 1.74 -3.90 -1.26
C PHE A 87 0.79 -3.79 -2.45
N ALA A 88 0.57 -4.88 -3.16
CA ALA A 88 -0.31 -4.87 -4.31
C ALA A 88 -1.01 -6.21 -4.54
N ALA A 89 -2.13 -6.14 -5.26
CA ALA A 89 -2.66 -7.28 -5.97
C ALA A 89 -1.93 -7.47 -7.30
N ALA A 90 -1.50 -8.69 -7.63
CA ALA A 90 -1.02 -9.02 -8.96
C ALA A 90 -2.20 -9.26 -9.90
N ALA A 91 -2.26 -8.51 -10.99
CA ALA A 91 -3.29 -8.63 -12.01
C ALA A 91 -2.93 -9.75 -13.01
N VAL A 92 -3.61 -10.89 -12.93
CA VAL A 92 -3.26 -12.12 -13.67
C VAL A 92 -4.18 -12.34 -14.86
N GLY A 93 -3.60 -12.68 -16.02
CA GLY A 93 -4.35 -12.84 -17.28
C GLY A 93 -3.99 -11.84 -18.39
N GLY A 94 -3.04 -10.92 -18.13
CA GLY A 94 -2.54 -9.95 -19.10
C GLY A 94 -1.16 -10.28 -19.70
N ALA A 95 -0.62 -9.34 -20.48
CA ALA A 95 0.71 -9.44 -21.11
C ALA A 95 1.89 -9.28 -20.12
N SER A 96 1.60 -9.06 -18.84
CA SER A 96 2.58 -8.80 -17.76
C SER A 96 3.41 -10.03 -17.37
N GLY A 97 2.92 -11.25 -17.67
CA GLY A 97 3.61 -12.49 -17.33
C GLY A 97 3.44 -12.94 -15.87
N LEU A 98 2.52 -12.32 -15.13
CA LEU A 98 2.11 -12.73 -13.78
C LEU A 98 1.22 -14.00 -13.84
N LYS A 99 1.44 -14.95 -12.93
CA LYS A 99 0.99 -16.35 -12.97
C LYS A 99 0.19 -16.79 -11.74
N GLY A 100 -0.74 -15.98 -11.28
CA GLY A 100 -1.65 -16.38 -10.20
C GLY A 100 -0.92 -16.54 -8.87
N ASP A 101 -1.25 -17.61 -8.16
CA ASP A 101 -0.73 -17.91 -6.82
C ASP A 101 0.80 -17.99 -6.76
N GLU A 102 1.49 -18.28 -7.87
CA GLU A 102 2.98 -18.26 -7.92
C GLU A 102 3.54 -16.90 -7.51
N ASN A 103 2.79 -15.81 -7.74
CA ASN A 103 3.24 -14.46 -7.40
C ASN A 103 3.09 -14.11 -5.93
N CYS A 104 2.38 -14.91 -5.14
CA CYS A 104 2.17 -14.61 -3.73
C CYS A 104 3.48 -14.48 -2.95
N GLY A 105 3.64 -13.35 -2.28
CA GLY A 105 4.82 -13.00 -1.48
C GLY A 105 6.01 -12.47 -2.29
N GLU A 106 6.01 -12.59 -3.62
CA GLU A 106 7.09 -12.07 -4.46
C GLU A 106 7.16 -10.54 -4.43
N CYS A 107 8.36 -9.99 -4.58
CA CYS A 107 8.57 -8.55 -4.64
C CYS A 107 9.03 -8.06 -6.00
N TYR A 108 8.60 -6.85 -6.34
CA TYR A 108 8.85 -6.24 -7.63
C TYR A 108 9.29 -4.79 -7.47
N GLU A 109 10.33 -4.38 -8.22
CA GLU A 109 10.65 -2.98 -8.41
C GLU A 109 9.82 -2.45 -9.57
N LEU A 110 9.00 -1.45 -9.30
CA LEU A 110 8.28 -0.66 -10.28
C LEU A 110 9.05 0.63 -10.50
N ARG A 111 9.32 0.97 -11.76
CA ARG A 111 9.80 2.29 -12.16
C ARG A 111 8.68 3.02 -12.86
N TRP A 112 8.32 4.18 -12.34
CA TRP A 112 7.30 5.04 -12.94
C TRP A 112 7.76 5.59 -14.27
N THR A 113 6.87 5.62 -15.25
CA THR A 113 7.20 6.10 -16.58
C THR A 113 6.15 7.11 -17.10
N ALA A 114 6.52 7.87 -18.13
CA ALA A 114 5.75 9.01 -18.62
C ALA A 114 4.73 8.65 -19.71
N GLU A 115 4.70 7.39 -20.16
CA GLU A 115 3.76 6.91 -21.17
C GLU A 115 2.32 7.11 -20.70
N GLU A 116 1.43 7.39 -21.65
CA GLU A 116 0.00 7.61 -21.43
C GLU A 116 -0.84 6.68 -22.32
N PHE A 117 -2.09 6.45 -21.96
CA PHE A 117 -3.10 5.80 -22.79
C PHE A 117 -4.36 6.67 -22.89
N SER A 118 -5.33 6.26 -23.72
CA SER A 118 -6.44 7.12 -24.16
C SER A 118 -7.33 7.68 -23.04
N TYR A 119 -7.32 7.10 -21.84
CA TYR A 119 -8.14 7.49 -20.71
C TYR A 119 -7.37 7.60 -19.38
N GLY A 120 -6.03 7.64 -19.41
CA GLY A 120 -5.21 7.67 -18.19
C GLY A 120 -3.73 7.48 -18.46
N GLY A 121 -2.97 7.15 -17.42
CA GLY A 121 -1.52 7.00 -17.54
C GLY A 121 -0.77 8.34 -17.48
N GLY A 122 0.55 8.22 -17.54
CA GLY A 122 1.50 9.29 -17.29
C GLY A 122 1.72 9.45 -15.79
N ALA A 123 2.89 9.05 -15.30
CA ALA A 123 3.29 9.42 -13.96
C ALA A 123 3.55 10.93 -13.86
N HIS A 124 3.36 11.53 -12.68
CA HIS A 124 3.75 12.92 -12.43
C HIS A 124 5.22 13.12 -12.84
N PRO A 125 5.59 14.23 -13.48
CA PRO A 125 6.99 14.51 -13.84
C PRO A 125 7.97 14.36 -12.65
N ASP A 126 7.53 14.72 -11.45
CA ASP A 126 8.36 14.62 -10.24
C ASP A 126 8.59 13.18 -9.76
N ILE A 127 7.84 12.21 -10.29
CA ILE A 127 8.01 10.80 -9.94
C ILE A 127 8.48 9.92 -11.09
N VAL A 128 8.49 10.41 -12.33
CA VAL A 128 9.03 9.65 -13.47
C VAL A 128 10.47 9.21 -13.15
N GLY A 129 10.72 7.92 -13.30
CA GLY A 129 11.99 7.30 -12.99
C GLY A 129 12.21 7.01 -11.51
N LYS A 130 11.38 7.45 -10.56
CA LYS A 130 11.45 6.99 -9.15
C LYS A 130 11.00 5.52 -9.04
N LYS A 131 11.35 4.89 -7.92
CA LYS A 131 11.06 3.49 -7.62
C LYS A 131 9.87 3.38 -6.67
N HIS A 132 9.08 2.33 -6.89
CA HIS A 132 8.15 1.81 -5.91
C HIS A 132 8.38 0.30 -5.79
N ILE A 133 8.76 -0.18 -4.61
CA ILE A 133 8.97 -1.60 -4.37
C ILE A 133 7.71 -2.18 -3.75
N ILE A 134 7.11 -3.15 -4.40
CA ILE A 134 5.90 -3.80 -3.89
C ILE A 134 6.20 -5.22 -3.41
N GLN A 135 5.40 -5.71 -2.48
CA GLN A 135 5.20 -7.13 -2.25
C GLN A 135 3.78 -7.53 -2.68
N VAL A 136 3.66 -8.62 -3.42
CA VAL A 136 2.36 -9.14 -3.86
C VAL A 136 1.68 -9.86 -2.71
N THR A 137 0.53 -9.34 -2.27
CA THR A 137 -0.26 -9.90 -1.16
C THR A 137 -1.62 -10.42 -1.59
N ASN A 138 -2.05 -10.07 -2.80
CA ASN A 138 -3.33 -10.47 -3.34
C ASN A 138 -3.20 -10.83 -4.82
N ILE A 139 -4.17 -11.56 -5.35
CA ILE A 139 -4.25 -11.93 -6.77
C ILE A 139 -5.57 -11.44 -7.32
N GLY A 140 -5.52 -10.58 -8.34
CA GLY A 140 -6.69 -10.11 -9.09
C GLY A 140 -6.91 -10.98 -10.32
N HIS A 141 -7.96 -11.80 -10.31
CA HIS A 141 -8.27 -12.77 -11.38
C HIS A 141 -9.18 -12.23 -12.50
N ASP A 142 -9.75 -11.02 -12.32
CA ASP A 142 -10.82 -10.46 -13.18
C ASP A 142 -10.34 -9.35 -14.13
N VAL A 143 -9.07 -9.38 -14.48
CA VAL A 143 -8.39 -8.23 -15.10
C VAL A 143 -8.20 -8.43 -16.60
N SER A 144 -9.17 -7.94 -17.38
CA SER A 144 -8.97 -7.72 -18.81
C SER A 144 -8.20 -6.40 -19.02
N GLY A 145 -7.08 -6.45 -19.75
CA GLY A 145 -6.29 -5.24 -20.05
C GLY A 145 -4.79 -5.42 -19.90
N SER A 146 -4.10 -4.29 -19.70
CA SER A 146 -2.63 -4.24 -19.65
C SER A 146 -2.09 -3.78 -18.30
N HIS A 147 -2.90 -3.64 -17.25
CA HIS A 147 -2.34 -3.34 -15.92
C HIS A 147 -1.69 -4.59 -15.31
N SER A 148 -0.72 -4.37 -14.44
CA SER A 148 0.05 -5.43 -13.79
C SER A 148 -0.20 -5.51 -12.29
N PHE A 149 -0.45 -4.38 -11.65
CA PHE A 149 -0.60 -4.32 -10.21
C PHE A 149 -1.68 -3.32 -9.78
N ASP A 150 -2.54 -3.74 -8.86
CA ASP A 150 -3.44 -2.84 -8.14
C ASP A 150 -2.82 -2.55 -6.79
N LEU A 151 -2.35 -1.33 -6.59
CA LEU A 151 -1.62 -0.93 -5.40
C LEU A 151 -2.58 -0.81 -4.21
N GLN A 152 -2.24 -1.38 -3.06
CA GLN A 152 -3.01 -1.22 -1.83
C GLN A 152 -2.80 0.20 -1.31
N ILE A 153 -3.78 1.07 -1.52
CA ILE A 153 -3.74 2.49 -1.14
C ILE A 153 -5.12 2.86 -0.57
N PRO A 154 -5.26 3.10 0.74
CA PRO A 154 -6.52 3.54 1.32
C PRO A 154 -7.08 4.78 0.63
N GLY A 155 -8.40 4.88 0.51
CA GLY A 155 -9.02 5.99 -0.19
C GLY A 155 -8.99 5.89 -1.72
N SER A 156 -8.42 4.83 -2.31
CA SER A 156 -8.34 4.66 -3.77
C SER A 156 -9.52 3.91 -4.41
N GLY A 157 -10.50 3.49 -3.60
CA GLY A 157 -11.68 2.77 -4.04
C GLY A 157 -11.71 1.33 -3.51
N GLN A 158 -12.87 0.89 -3.05
CA GLN A 158 -13.11 -0.49 -2.59
C GLN A 158 -13.33 -1.48 -3.75
N GLY A 159 -13.55 -0.98 -4.97
CA GLY A 159 -13.83 -1.81 -6.13
C GLY A 159 -15.14 -2.59 -6.00
N ILE A 160 -15.07 -3.90 -6.24
CA ILE A 160 -16.23 -4.80 -6.26
C ILE A 160 -16.72 -5.13 -4.84
N PHE A 161 -15.80 -5.18 -3.86
CA PHE A 161 -16.09 -5.62 -2.50
C PHE A 161 -16.27 -4.43 -1.56
N THR A 162 -17.49 -3.89 -1.48
CA THR A 162 -17.78 -2.64 -0.77
C THR A 162 -18.18 -2.81 0.70
N THR A 163 -18.25 -4.04 1.21
CA THR A 163 -18.71 -4.30 2.58
C THR A 163 -17.58 -4.62 3.54
N GLY A 164 -16.39 -5.00 3.03
CA GLY A 164 -15.25 -5.41 3.83
C GLY A 164 -14.81 -4.35 4.83
N CYS A 165 -14.69 -3.09 4.37
CA CYS A 165 -14.20 -2.00 5.21
C CYS A 165 -15.16 -1.60 6.33
N ALA A 166 -16.46 -1.51 6.04
CA ALA A 166 -17.47 -1.24 7.06
C ALA A 166 -17.55 -2.37 8.12
N MET A 167 -17.23 -3.61 7.74
CA MET A 167 -17.11 -4.73 8.69
C MET A 167 -15.81 -4.67 9.49
N GLN A 168 -14.69 -4.27 8.88
CA GLN A 168 -13.41 -4.15 9.56
C GLN A 168 -13.40 -3.02 10.59
N PHE A 169 -14.01 -1.87 10.27
CA PHE A 169 -14.00 -0.70 11.15
C PHE A 169 -15.43 -0.31 11.57
N PRO A 170 -15.98 -0.94 12.61
CA PRO A 170 -17.29 -0.58 13.13
C PRO A 170 -17.40 0.90 13.49
N GLY A 171 -18.48 1.54 13.03
CA GLY A 171 -18.74 2.96 13.28
C GLY A 171 -18.36 3.90 12.14
N TYR A 172 -17.82 3.35 11.04
CA TYR A 172 -17.63 4.04 9.76
C TYR A 172 -18.68 3.56 8.76
N GLU A 173 -19.09 4.46 7.87
CA GLU A 173 -19.98 4.15 6.75
C GLU A 173 -19.16 3.70 5.53
N ILE A 174 -19.78 2.96 4.60
CA ILE A 174 -19.10 2.41 3.42
C ILE A 174 -18.42 3.52 2.59
N ASP A 175 -19.06 4.67 2.46
CA ASP A 175 -18.56 5.79 1.66
C ASP A 175 -17.37 6.51 2.33
N ASP A 176 -17.15 6.34 3.65
CA ASP A 176 -16.03 6.98 4.36
C ASP A 176 -14.66 6.47 3.86
N PHE A 177 -14.62 5.30 3.22
CA PHE A 177 -13.37 4.64 2.79
C PHE A 177 -12.90 5.05 1.40
N ASP A 178 -13.76 5.63 0.58
CA ASP A 178 -13.46 5.99 -0.81
C ASP A 178 -14.26 7.19 -1.34
N CYS A 179 -14.88 7.97 -0.44
CA CYS A 179 -15.68 9.14 -0.77
C CYS A 179 -16.90 8.82 -1.65
N GLY A 180 -17.45 7.61 -1.54
CA GLY A 180 -18.57 7.13 -2.34
C GLY A 180 -18.20 6.84 -3.80
N ASN A 181 -16.90 6.73 -4.11
CA ASN A 181 -16.39 6.42 -5.43
C ASN A 181 -15.62 5.09 -5.41
N ASN A 182 -16.34 3.98 -5.54
CA ASN A 182 -15.76 2.64 -5.46
C ASN A 182 -14.60 2.39 -6.43
N TYR A 183 -14.52 3.11 -7.55
CA TYR A 183 -13.42 2.98 -8.53
C TYR A 183 -12.68 4.30 -8.69
N GLY A 184 -11.51 4.40 -8.07
CA GLY A 184 -10.67 5.59 -8.07
C GLY A 184 -10.80 6.43 -6.79
N GLY A 185 -11.78 6.16 -5.94
CA GLY A 185 -11.89 6.71 -4.59
C GLY A 185 -11.90 8.23 -4.51
N CYS A 186 -11.36 8.76 -3.41
CA CYS A 186 -11.39 10.17 -3.08
C CYS A 186 -10.66 11.04 -4.11
N GLU A 187 -11.28 12.16 -4.52
CA GLU A 187 -10.72 13.06 -5.52
C GLU A 187 -9.60 13.96 -5.00
N ASP A 188 -9.48 14.13 -3.68
CA ASP A 188 -8.41 14.89 -3.05
C ASP A 188 -8.18 14.46 -1.60
N VAL A 189 -7.10 14.99 -1.02
CA VAL A 189 -6.61 14.64 0.32
C VAL A 189 -7.61 14.93 1.44
N SER A 190 -8.60 15.81 1.23
CA SER A 190 -9.58 16.12 2.28
C SER A 190 -10.44 14.91 2.64
N GLY A 191 -10.66 13.99 1.68
CA GLY A 191 -11.36 12.73 1.91
C GLY A 191 -10.65 11.82 2.93
N CYS A 192 -9.33 11.97 3.12
CA CYS A 192 -8.60 11.17 4.11
C CYS A 192 -9.02 11.45 5.56
N ALA A 193 -9.70 12.57 5.83
CA ALA A 193 -10.17 12.91 7.17
C ALA A 193 -11.31 12.00 7.66
N ASP A 194 -12.07 11.42 6.73
CA ASP A 194 -13.23 10.57 7.03
C ASP A 194 -12.81 9.11 7.29
N LEU A 195 -11.66 8.68 6.76
CA LEU A 195 -11.12 7.34 7.00
C LEU A 195 -10.76 7.09 8.49
N PRO A 196 -10.74 5.82 8.94
CA PRO A 196 -10.15 5.42 10.22
C PRO A 196 -8.73 5.96 10.40
N GLY A 197 -8.38 6.33 11.64
CA GLY A 197 -7.09 6.95 11.95
C GLY A 197 -5.89 6.12 11.49
N GLU A 198 -6.05 4.81 11.53
CA GLU A 198 -5.07 3.81 11.11
C GLU A 198 -4.81 3.85 9.60
N LEU A 199 -5.76 4.27 8.77
CA LEU A 199 -5.67 4.28 7.30
C LEU A 199 -5.33 5.64 6.69
N ARG A 200 -5.25 6.70 7.51
CA ARG A 200 -5.07 8.06 7.00
C ARG A 200 -3.70 8.27 6.37
N ALA A 201 -2.65 7.67 6.94
CA ALA A 201 -1.29 7.84 6.46
C ALA A 201 -1.12 7.35 5.01
N GLY A 202 -1.66 6.18 4.68
CA GLY A 202 -1.65 5.64 3.31
C GLY A 202 -2.56 6.41 2.36
N CYS A 203 -3.71 6.89 2.84
CA CYS A 203 -4.56 7.79 2.07
C CYS A 203 -3.85 9.09 1.72
N GLU A 204 -3.21 9.74 2.70
CA GLU A 204 -2.47 10.99 2.50
C GLU A 204 -1.23 10.78 1.62
N TRP A 205 -0.55 9.63 1.76
CA TRP A 205 0.57 9.24 0.90
C TRP A 205 0.22 9.31 -0.58
N ARG A 206 -1.01 8.91 -0.94
CA ARG A 206 -1.53 8.97 -2.31
C ARG A 206 -1.37 10.37 -2.94
N TYR A 207 -1.62 11.42 -2.16
CA TYR A 207 -1.59 12.81 -2.62
C TYR A 207 -0.25 13.53 -2.38
N SER A 208 0.67 12.89 -1.66
CA SER A 208 2.00 13.41 -1.33
C SER A 208 2.90 13.58 -2.57
N SER A 209 4.06 14.22 -2.41
CA SER A 209 5.07 14.31 -3.48
C SER A 209 5.65 12.95 -3.92
N SER A 210 5.42 11.90 -3.13
CA SER A 210 5.99 10.57 -3.36
C SER A 210 5.21 9.77 -4.41
N TYR A 211 3.90 10.02 -4.55
CA TYR A 211 3.04 9.42 -5.57
C TYR A 211 2.34 10.46 -6.47
N SER A 212 2.08 11.65 -5.92
CA SER A 212 1.51 12.80 -6.62
C SER A 212 0.21 12.47 -7.35
N TRP A 213 -0.69 11.70 -6.73
CA TRP A 213 -1.99 11.46 -7.35
C TRP A 213 -2.77 12.78 -7.46
N LYS A 214 -3.32 13.03 -8.66
CA LYS A 214 -4.12 14.20 -8.99
C LYS A 214 -5.23 13.76 -9.92
N THR A 215 -6.46 14.20 -9.68
CA THR A 215 -7.53 14.04 -10.67
C THR A 215 -7.20 14.82 -11.93
N ARG A 216 -7.32 14.14 -13.09
CA ARG A 216 -7.40 14.71 -14.43
C ARG A 216 -6.28 15.72 -14.80
N ASN A 217 -5.20 15.15 -15.34
CA ASN A 217 -4.16 15.81 -16.14
C ASN A 217 -3.19 16.76 -15.43
N GLY A 218 -2.75 16.38 -14.24
CA GLY A 218 -1.44 16.80 -13.78
C GLY A 218 -0.76 15.89 -12.75
N LYS A 219 -0.25 14.71 -13.09
CA LYS A 219 -0.82 13.33 -13.05
C LYS A 219 -0.25 12.67 -11.76
N SER A 220 -0.69 11.56 -11.16
CA SER A 220 -0.42 10.15 -11.50
C SER A 220 -1.69 9.34 -11.25
N ASP A 221 -2.58 9.32 -12.22
CA ASP A 221 -3.82 8.55 -12.24
C ASP A 221 -3.61 7.32 -13.14
N ASN A 222 -3.51 6.14 -12.51
CA ASN A 222 -3.11 4.87 -13.12
C ASN A 222 -1.80 4.94 -13.94
N PRO A 223 -0.67 5.31 -13.31
CA PRO A 223 0.59 5.57 -14.02
C PRO A 223 1.15 4.32 -14.71
N TYR A 224 1.81 4.53 -15.86
CA TYR A 224 2.59 3.46 -16.48
C TYR A 224 3.81 3.12 -15.63
N VAL A 225 4.16 1.83 -15.70
CA VAL A 225 5.36 1.29 -15.08
C VAL A 225 6.09 0.38 -16.04
N ARG A 226 7.39 0.27 -15.81
CA ARG A 226 8.11 -0.96 -16.09
C ARG A 226 8.45 -1.62 -14.77
N PHE A 227 8.46 -2.94 -14.75
CA PHE A 227 8.76 -3.67 -13.52
C PHE A 227 9.69 -4.86 -13.74
N ARG A 228 10.32 -5.31 -12.67
CA ARG A 228 11.10 -6.56 -12.61
C ARG A 228 11.03 -7.15 -11.22
N ARG A 229 11.25 -8.46 -11.12
CA ARG A 229 11.34 -9.16 -9.83
C ARG A 229 12.64 -8.77 -9.11
N VAL A 230 12.55 -8.54 -7.81
CA VAL A 230 13.67 -8.18 -6.92
C VAL A 230 13.58 -8.97 -5.62
N LYS A 231 14.67 -9.01 -4.88
CA LYS A 231 14.67 -9.48 -3.49
C LYS A 231 13.71 -8.62 -2.66
N CYS A 232 12.84 -9.27 -1.88
CA CYS A 232 11.96 -8.61 -0.93
C CYS A 232 12.75 -7.89 0.16
N PRO A 233 12.62 -6.56 0.28
CA PRO A 233 13.22 -5.79 1.37
C PRO A 233 12.62 -6.20 2.72
N GLN A 234 13.44 -6.15 3.77
CA GLN A 234 13.00 -6.53 5.12
C GLN A 234 11.91 -5.59 5.65
N GLU A 235 11.87 -4.35 5.17
CA GLU A 235 10.82 -3.38 5.45
C GLU A 235 9.42 -3.92 5.08
N LEU A 236 9.30 -4.65 3.96
CA LEU A 236 8.05 -5.28 3.53
C LEU A 236 7.81 -6.63 4.22
N VAL A 237 8.85 -7.46 4.33
CA VAL A 237 8.77 -8.78 4.99
C VAL A 237 8.37 -8.66 6.46
N ALA A 238 8.84 -7.62 7.16
CA ALA A 238 8.51 -7.39 8.56
C ALA A 238 7.01 -7.07 8.76
N LEU A 239 6.38 -6.42 7.78
CA LEU A 239 4.96 -6.02 7.81
C LEU A 239 4.04 -7.15 7.32
N SER A 240 4.44 -7.88 6.28
CA SER A 240 3.64 -8.99 5.73
C SER A 240 3.84 -10.29 6.48
N GLY A 241 4.97 -10.45 7.16
CA GLY A 241 5.38 -11.69 7.80
C GLY A 241 5.79 -12.80 6.83
N THR A 242 5.83 -12.54 5.52
CA THR A 242 6.11 -13.54 4.48
C THR A 242 7.33 -13.18 3.64
N GLU A 243 8.10 -14.21 3.27
CA GLU A 243 9.24 -14.12 2.38
C GLU A 243 9.19 -15.27 1.34
N PRO A 244 9.45 -15.01 0.05
CA PRO A 244 9.60 -16.08 -0.95
C PRO A 244 10.75 -17.03 -0.60
N LEU A 245 10.58 -18.32 -0.87
CA LEU A 245 11.64 -19.31 -0.60
C LEU A 245 12.86 -19.16 -1.53
N ASP A 246 12.68 -18.53 -2.69
CA ASP A 246 13.69 -18.18 -3.68
C ASP A 246 14.12 -16.70 -3.58
N ASN A 247 13.83 -16.02 -2.45
CA ASN A 247 14.08 -14.57 -2.31
C ASN A 247 15.54 -14.17 -2.60
N ASP A 248 16.49 -15.01 -2.17
CA ASP A 248 17.93 -14.79 -2.36
C ASP A 248 18.42 -15.01 -3.80
N GLU A 249 17.57 -15.53 -4.71
CA GLU A 249 17.91 -15.70 -6.13
C GLU A 249 17.76 -14.40 -6.94
N TYR A 250 17.12 -13.38 -6.36
CA TYR A 250 16.83 -12.11 -7.01
C TYR A 250 17.73 -10.97 -6.49
N PRO A 251 18.04 -9.97 -7.34
CA PRO A 251 18.91 -8.88 -6.94
C PRO A 251 18.23 -7.94 -5.94
N ASP A 252 19.02 -7.32 -5.06
CA ASP A 252 18.57 -6.22 -4.21
C ASP A 252 18.25 -4.99 -5.08
N TYR A 253 17.11 -4.34 -4.84
CA TYR A 253 16.69 -3.16 -5.58
C TYR A 253 17.70 -1.99 -5.48
N ARG A 254 18.53 -1.95 -4.43
CA ARG A 254 19.60 -0.97 -4.22
C ARG A 254 20.84 -1.27 -5.07
N GLU A 255 21.16 -2.54 -5.30
CA GLU A 255 22.33 -2.95 -6.11
C GLU A 255 22.14 -2.70 -7.60
N THR A 256 20.88 -2.62 -8.03
CA THR A 256 20.54 -2.34 -9.42
C THR A 256 20.83 -0.91 -9.88
N GLU A 257 21.40 -0.07 -9.00
CA GLU A 257 21.79 1.31 -9.29
C GLU A 257 23.19 1.48 -9.87
N ALA A 258 23.96 0.40 -10.06
CA ALA A 258 25.35 0.52 -10.52
C ALA A 258 25.45 1.49 -11.72
N PRO A 259 26.04 2.69 -11.54
CA PRO A 259 26.12 3.65 -12.60
C PRO A 259 26.98 3.04 -13.70
N THR A 260 26.48 3.04 -14.93
CA THR A 260 27.35 2.84 -16.09
C THR A 260 28.46 3.86 -15.97
N SER A 261 29.67 3.38 -15.65
CA SER A 261 30.85 4.21 -15.52
C SER A 261 31.12 4.86 -16.86
N SER A 262 30.62 6.07 -17.06
CA SER A 262 31.08 6.94 -18.13
C SER A 262 32.57 7.17 -17.92
N PRO A 263 33.41 7.11 -18.97
CA PRO A 263 34.85 7.20 -18.85
C PRO A 263 35.22 8.53 -18.17
N LYS A 264 35.88 8.41 -17.02
CA LYS A 264 36.39 9.52 -16.22
C LYS A 264 37.22 10.47 -17.11
N PRO A 265 36.88 11.77 -17.22
CA PRO A 265 37.76 12.71 -17.91
C PRO A 265 39.05 12.86 -17.09
N THR A 266 40.18 12.59 -17.75
CA THR A 266 41.52 12.75 -17.20
C THR A 266 41.78 14.24 -16.96
N TYR A 267 41.69 14.69 -15.70
CA TYR A 267 42.15 16.03 -15.32
C TYR A 267 43.50 15.95 -14.60
N SER A 268 44.49 16.60 -15.22
CA SER A 268 45.77 16.99 -14.62
C SER A 268 45.57 17.86 -13.36
N PRO A 269 46.50 17.83 -12.40
CA PRO A 269 46.31 18.49 -11.11
C PRO A 269 46.52 20.01 -11.22
N ALA A 270 45.61 20.78 -10.61
CA ALA A 270 45.76 22.19 -10.31
C ALA A 270 45.62 22.41 -8.78
N PRO A 271 46.17 23.52 -8.23
CA PRO A 271 46.81 23.51 -6.92
C PRO A 271 45.85 23.63 -5.72
N THR A 272 46.33 23.07 -4.61
CA THR A 272 45.73 23.03 -3.28
C THR A 272 45.41 24.42 -2.73
N THR A 273 44.14 24.68 -2.46
CA THR A 273 43.68 25.71 -1.51
C THR A 273 43.05 25.00 -0.31
N LEU A 274 43.58 25.29 0.88
CA LEU A 274 43.13 24.73 2.15
C LEU A 274 41.67 25.14 2.43
N ARG A 275 40.82 24.16 2.73
CA ARG A 275 39.46 24.35 3.22
C ARG A 275 39.50 24.35 4.77
N PRO A 276 38.81 25.27 5.46
CA PRO A 276 38.83 25.31 6.92
C PRO A 276 37.96 24.18 7.51
N THR A 277 38.45 23.63 8.61
CA THR A 277 37.75 22.73 9.51
C THR A 277 36.55 23.46 10.14
N MET A 278 35.34 22.92 10.04
CA MET A 278 34.19 23.39 10.83
C MET A 278 33.86 22.36 11.92
N GLU A 279 33.82 22.82 13.15
CA GLU A 279 33.25 22.14 14.33
C GLU A 279 31.71 22.02 14.22
N PRO A 280 31.08 21.07 14.96
CA PRO A 280 29.64 20.90 14.95
C PRO A 280 28.97 21.80 15.99
N THR A 281 28.24 22.82 15.54
CA THR A 281 27.37 23.64 16.42
C THR A 281 25.98 23.83 15.82
N GLN A 282 25.25 22.74 15.56
CA GLN A 282 23.81 22.84 15.33
C GLN A 282 23.07 21.98 16.35
N SER A 283 22.27 22.64 17.18
CA SER A 283 21.25 22.02 18.01
C SER A 283 20.07 21.62 17.12
N GLY A 284 19.48 20.45 17.34
CA GLY A 284 18.39 19.93 16.52
C GLY A 284 17.61 18.80 17.19
N CYS A 285 16.45 18.48 16.62
CA CYS A 285 15.54 17.47 17.13
C CYS A 285 15.84 16.11 16.47
N CYS A 286 16.11 15.07 17.25
CA CYS A 286 16.43 13.73 16.76
C CYS A 286 15.21 12.81 16.77
N PHE A 287 14.77 12.35 15.60
CA PHE A 287 13.60 11.47 15.47
C PHE A 287 13.90 10.01 15.78
N TYR A 288 15.11 9.55 15.46
CA TYR A 288 15.51 8.16 15.63
C TYR A 288 16.87 8.08 16.32
N PRO A 289 16.91 8.14 17.66
CA PRO A 289 18.15 7.90 18.39
C PRO A 289 18.49 6.40 18.43
N ALA A 290 19.75 6.05 18.16
CA ALA A 290 20.21 4.69 18.30
C ALA A 290 20.06 4.18 19.75
N GLN A 291 19.25 3.13 19.93
CA GLN A 291 18.82 2.63 21.26
C GLN A 291 19.95 2.05 22.13
N THR A 292 21.17 1.93 21.61
CA THR A 292 22.31 1.29 22.28
C THR A 292 23.43 2.27 22.69
N SER A 293 23.23 3.58 22.48
CA SER A 293 24.25 4.58 22.78
C SER A 293 24.03 5.31 24.11
N VAL A 294 25.12 5.61 24.82
CA VAL A 294 25.13 6.43 26.05
C VAL A 294 25.00 7.93 25.76
N ASP A 295 25.14 8.33 24.50
CA ASP A 295 24.93 9.70 24.01
C ASP A 295 23.97 9.67 22.82
N VAL A 296 22.68 9.81 23.15
CA VAL A 296 21.52 9.81 22.26
C VAL A 296 21.66 10.83 21.12
N CYS A 297 22.41 11.90 21.34
CA CYS A 297 22.60 12.97 20.37
C CYS A 297 23.78 12.72 19.42
N ALA A 298 24.81 12.00 19.87
CA ALA A 298 25.93 11.61 19.03
C ALA A 298 25.60 10.45 18.07
N ALA A 299 24.57 9.66 18.39
CA ALA A 299 24.12 8.51 17.61
C ALA A 299 22.72 8.72 17.01
N CYS A 300 22.36 9.96 16.72
CA CYS A 300 21.12 10.26 16.04
C CYS A 300 21.19 9.85 14.56
N GLU A 301 20.29 8.98 14.12
CA GLU A 301 20.25 8.52 12.73
C GLU A 301 19.55 9.52 11.82
N SER A 302 18.67 10.35 12.38
CA SER A 302 17.96 11.39 11.63
C SER A 302 17.62 12.60 12.48
N PHE A 303 18.30 13.71 12.19
CA PHE A 303 17.94 15.02 12.71
C PHE A 303 16.86 15.66 11.85
N ALA A 304 15.89 16.28 12.51
CA ALA A 304 14.93 17.17 11.90
C ALA A 304 15.67 18.30 11.16
N PRO A 305 15.37 18.52 9.86
CA PRO A 305 15.92 19.64 9.09
C PRO A 305 15.67 20.99 9.77
N SER A 306 16.56 21.97 9.60
CA SER A 306 16.47 23.26 10.32
C SER A 306 15.19 24.07 10.03
N ASP A 307 14.52 23.80 8.92
CA ASP A 307 13.24 24.40 8.52
C ASP A 307 12.02 23.58 8.98
N ASN A 308 12.22 22.36 9.50
CA ASN A 308 11.18 21.53 10.08
C ASN A 308 10.69 22.12 11.42
N TRP A 309 9.37 22.15 11.65
CA TRP A 309 8.77 22.70 12.86
C TRP A 309 9.32 22.08 14.16
N CYS A 310 9.58 20.77 14.16
CA CYS A 310 10.13 20.04 15.30
C CYS A 310 11.57 20.46 15.61
N ALA A 311 12.33 20.95 14.63
CA ALA A 311 13.70 21.43 14.79
C ALA A 311 13.78 22.87 15.36
N GLN A 312 12.67 23.60 15.42
CA GLN A 312 12.67 25.02 15.77
C GLN A 312 12.83 25.28 17.28
N SER A 313 12.47 24.32 18.14
CA SER A 313 12.66 24.42 19.59
C SER A 313 12.54 23.07 20.30
N GLN A 314 13.09 22.98 21.52
CA GLN A 314 12.93 21.79 22.37
C GLN A 314 11.46 21.42 22.61
N SER A 315 10.61 22.42 22.90
CA SER A 315 9.18 22.18 23.10
C SER A 315 8.50 21.61 21.86
N ASN A 316 8.89 22.06 20.67
CA ASN A 316 8.33 21.51 19.42
C ASN A 316 8.82 20.08 19.20
N CYS A 317 10.08 19.80 19.54
CA CYS A 317 10.65 18.46 19.45
C CYS A 317 9.92 17.44 20.33
N ASP A 318 9.60 17.84 21.57
CA ASP A 318 8.83 16.99 22.51
C ASP A 318 7.42 16.70 21.96
N HIS A 319 6.79 17.67 21.29
CA HIS A 319 5.50 17.46 20.62
C HIS A 319 5.58 16.49 19.44
N CYS A 320 6.74 16.36 18.82
CA CYS A 320 6.99 15.40 17.74
C CYS A 320 7.48 14.04 18.23
N SER A 321 7.40 13.78 19.54
CA SER A 321 7.87 12.53 20.18
C SER A 321 9.33 12.20 19.87
N ALA A 322 10.17 13.24 19.73
CA ALA A 322 11.57 13.15 19.35
C ALA A 322 12.47 13.71 20.48
N THR A 323 13.79 13.51 20.38
CA THR A 323 14.74 13.93 21.42
C THR A 323 15.48 15.19 21.03
N TRP A 324 15.40 16.24 21.84
CA TRP A 324 16.14 17.49 21.58
C TRP A 324 17.63 17.38 21.95
N CYS A 325 18.50 17.76 21.02
CA CYS A 325 19.94 17.74 21.18
C CYS A 325 20.51 19.15 21.03
N GLY A 326 20.97 19.75 22.13
CA GLY A 326 21.53 21.10 22.16
C GLY A 326 22.66 21.25 23.17
N GLY A 327 23.75 21.92 22.76
CA GLY A 327 25.03 21.94 23.46
C GLY A 327 25.01 22.63 24.84
N GLY A 328 25.58 21.94 25.84
CA GLY A 328 26.03 22.53 27.11
C GLY A 328 25.87 21.66 28.36
N GLY A 329 26.75 20.66 28.54
CA GLY A 329 27.34 20.21 29.82
C GLY A 329 26.47 19.94 31.08
N ALA A 330 26.58 18.68 31.53
CA ALA A 330 26.58 18.19 32.92
C ALA A 330 25.26 17.86 33.67
N THR A 331 25.09 16.54 33.87
CA THR A 331 24.54 15.81 35.04
C THR A 331 23.16 16.18 35.60
N ALA A 332 22.19 15.27 35.46
CA ALA A 332 21.20 15.00 36.49
C ALA A 332 20.70 13.53 36.44
N ALA A 333 20.54 12.95 37.62
CA ALA A 333 20.30 11.54 37.93
C ALA A 333 18.86 11.05 37.60
N PRO A 334 18.57 9.73 37.69
CA PRO A 334 17.30 9.17 37.24
C PRO A 334 16.22 9.27 38.33
N ASN A 335 14.99 9.68 37.96
CA ASN A 335 13.71 9.18 38.52
C ASN A 335 12.49 10.01 38.06
N PRO A 336 11.24 9.55 38.27
CA PRO A 336 10.72 8.18 38.19
C PRO A 336 9.49 8.09 37.26
N ARG A 337 9.16 6.84 36.92
CA ARG A 337 7.93 6.36 36.25
C ARG A 337 6.64 7.10 36.67
N PRO A 338 5.75 7.50 35.73
CA PRO A 338 4.40 7.90 36.08
C PRO A 338 3.59 6.71 36.60
N THR A 339 3.09 6.83 37.82
CA THR A 339 2.11 5.94 38.43
C THR A 339 0.75 6.12 37.75
N TYR A 340 0.21 5.04 37.19
CA TYR A 340 -1.21 4.97 36.80
C TYR A 340 -2.10 5.13 38.04
N SER A 341 -3.11 6.00 37.94
CA SER A 341 -4.28 5.98 38.82
C SER A 341 -5.53 5.66 37.98
N PRO A 342 -6.53 5.00 38.57
CA PRO A 342 -7.43 4.11 37.83
C PRO A 342 -8.53 4.86 37.06
N LYS A 343 -8.85 4.32 35.88
CA LYS A 343 -9.97 4.70 35.01
C LYS A 343 -11.32 4.47 35.71
N PRO A 344 -12.32 5.35 35.55
CA PRO A 344 -13.65 5.13 36.10
C PRO A 344 -14.35 3.94 35.42
N THR A 345 -14.91 3.05 36.24
CA THR A 345 -15.75 1.94 35.82
C THR A 345 -17.09 2.46 35.30
N TYR A 346 -17.38 2.18 34.02
CA TYR A 346 -18.73 2.30 33.49
C TYR A 346 -19.46 0.96 33.60
N SER A 347 -20.62 1.04 34.23
CA SER A 347 -21.56 -0.06 34.47
C SER A 347 -22.22 -0.50 33.16
N THR A 348 -22.24 -1.81 32.94
CA THR A 348 -22.98 -2.47 31.85
C THR A 348 -24.48 -2.20 31.98
N ALA A 349 -25.12 -1.73 30.91
CA ALA A 349 -26.58 -1.74 30.76
C ALA A 349 -27.00 -2.81 29.73
N PRO A 350 -28.22 -3.39 29.85
CA PRO A 350 -28.58 -4.63 29.15
C PRO A 350 -28.98 -4.39 27.68
N THR A 351 -28.59 -5.34 26.83
CA THR A 351 -28.99 -5.49 25.42
C THR A 351 -30.48 -5.81 25.25
N THR A 352 -31.18 -5.04 24.42
CA THR A 352 -32.47 -5.39 23.81
C THR A 352 -32.28 -5.90 22.37
N PRO A 353 -33.02 -6.94 21.92
CA PRO A 353 -32.86 -7.52 20.58
C PRO A 353 -33.48 -6.67 19.46
N ARG A 354 -32.81 -6.70 18.29
CA ARG A 354 -33.18 -6.07 17.01
C ARG A 354 -34.35 -6.81 16.34
N PRO A 355 -35.38 -6.12 15.78
CA PRO A 355 -36.45 -6.78 15.02
C PRO A 355 -36.05 -7.11 13.57
N THR A 356 -36.62 -8.21 13.08
CA THR A 356 -36.49 -8.79 11.74
C THR A 356 -37.12 -7.93 10.62
N LEU A 357 -36.47 -7.94 9.45
CA LEU A 357 -36.78 -7.24 8.20
C LEU A 357 -38.17 -7.56 7.60
N ALA A 358 -38.68 -6.62 6.78
CA ALA A 358 -39.67 -6.89 5.73
C ALA A 358 -39.16 -6.35 4.37
N PRO A 359 -39.34 -7.06 3.24
CA PRO A 359 -38.80 -6.68 1.95
C PRO A 359 -39.85 -5.93 1.11
N THR A 360 -39.51 -4.79 0.54
CA THR A 360 -40.21 -4.26 -0.65
C THR A 360 -39.33 -3.23 -1.37
N GLN A 361 -38.41 -3.71 -2.21
CA GLN A 361 -37.97 -2.98 -3.40
C GLN A 361 -37.90 -3.95 -4.57
N ALA A 362 -38.37 -3.51 -5.72
CA ALA A 362 -38.41 -4.28 -6.96
C ALA A 362 -37.02 -4.82 -7.28
N GLN A 363 -36.86 -6.14 -7.27
CA GLN A 363 -35.62 -6.80 -7.65
C GLN A 363 -35.49 -6.73 -9.17
N SER A 364 -34.29 -6.46 -9.69
CA SER A 364 -34.04 -6.60 -11.12
C SER A 364 -34.11 -8.07 -11.52
N GLU A 365 -34.25 -8.32 -12.82
CA GLU A 365 -34.33 -9.67 -13.37
C GLU A 365 -32.94 -10.21 -13.76
N CYS A 366 -31.83 -9.53 -13.46
CA CYS A 366 -30.49 -9.99 -13.83
C CYS A 366 -29.69 -10.47 -12.61
N CYS A 367 -29.38 -11.76 -12.54
CA CYS A 367 -28.64 -12.40 -11.46
C CYS A 367 -27.15 -12.56 -11.78
N PHE A 368 -26.28 -11.91 -11.01
CA PHE A 368 -24.83 -12.01 -11.18
C PHE A 368 -24.21 -13.25 -10.53
N TYR A 369 -24.80 -13.73 -9.43
CA TYR A 369 -24.24 -14.86 -8.72
C TYR A 369 -25.31 -15.77 -8.13
N ALA A 370 -25.26 -17.04 -8.54
CA ALA A 370 -26.00 -18.14 -7.93
C ALA A 370 -25.01 -19.24 -7.54
N PRO A 371 -25.22 -19.93 -6.40
CA PRO A 371 -24.33 -21.00 -5.96
C PRO A 371 -24.21 -22.11 -7.02
N PRO A 372 -23.01 -22.63 -7.30
CA PRO A 372 -22.84 -23.69 -8.28
C PRO A 372 -23.58 -24.97 -7.84
N GLY A 373 -24.27 -25.62 -8.79
CA GLY A 373 -25.00 -26.88 -8.56
C GLY A 373 -26.46 -26.73 -8.12
N VAL A 374 -27.00 -25.50 -8.08
CA VAL A 374 -28.44 -25.28 -7.89
C VAL A 374 -29.20 -25.41 -9.21
N ALA A 375 -30.38 -26.02 -9.17
CA ALA A 375 -31.21 -26.24 -10.36
C ALA A 375 -31.92 -24.96 -10.85
N ASP A 376 -32.15 -24.00 -9.93
CA ASP A 376 -32.79 -22.72 -10.20
C ASP A 376 -31.89 -21.60 -9.70
N SER A 377 -31.05 -21.09 -10.61
CA SER A 377 -30.10 -20.01 -10.34
C SER A 377 -30.80 -18.70 -9.97
N CYS A 378 -32.06 -18.52 -10.37
CA CYS A 378 -32.82 -17.30 -10.12
C CYS A 378 -33.42 -17.29 -8.72
N ALA A 379 -33.98 -18.41 -8.27
CA ALA A 379 -34.47 -18.55 -6.89
C ALA A 379 -33.34 -18.55 -5.85
N ALA A 380 -32.14 -18.99 -6.23
CA ALA A 380 -30.96 -19.03 -5.37
C ALA A 380 -30.01 -17.84 -5.58
N CYS A 381 -30.45 -16.82 -6.32
CA CYS A 381 -29.62 -15.68 -6.64
C CYS A 381 -29.21 -14.93 -5.37
N GLN A 382 -27.91 -14.75 -5.17
CA GLN A 382 -27.35 -14.04 -4.03
C GLN A 382 -27.09 -12.57 -4.33
N SER A 383 -27.03 -12.21 -5.62
CA SER A 383 -26.77 -10.84 -6.08
C SER A 383 -27.55 -10.56 -7.37
N PHE A 384 -28.61 -9.77 -7.25
CA PHE A 384 -29.28 -9.18 -8.40
C PHE A 384 -28.61 -7.86 -8.76
N ALA A 385 -28.51 -7.57 -10.06
CA ALA A 385 -28.10 -6.27 -10.53
C ALA A 385 -29.03 -5.18 -9.97
N SER A 386 -28.51 -4.01 -9.63
CA SER A 386 -29.37 -2.88 -9.29
C SER A 386 -30.11 -2.37 -10.53
N LEU A 387 -31.30 -1.77 -10.38
CA LEU A 387 -32.13 -1.35 -11.54
C LEU A 387 -31.45 -0.28 -12.42
N ASP A 388 -30.49 0.46 -11.86
CA ASP A 388 -29.65 1.45 -12.52
C ASP A 388 -28.39 0.85 -13.18
N ASN A 389 -28.05 -0.41 -12.89
CA ASN A 389 -26.96 -1.14 -13.52
C ASN A 389 -27.28 -1.40 -15.00
N TRP A 390 -26.30 -1.19 -15.90
CA TRP A 390 -26.47 -1.44 -17.33
C TRP A 390 -26.90 -2.88 -17.66
N CYS A 391 -26.39 -3.86 -16.91
CA CYS A 391 -26.72 -5.28 -17.06
C CYS A 391 -28.18 -5.58 -16.70
N ALA A 392 -28.81 -4.76 -15.85
CA ALA A 392 -30.22 -4.91 -15.48
C ALA A 392 -31.21 -4.36 -16.53
N GLN A 393 -30.72 -3.63 -17.54
CA GLN A 393 -31.60 -2.90 -18.47
C GLN A 393 -32.27 -3.81 -19.51
N SER A 394 -31.70 -4.99 -19.79
CA SER A 394 -32.31 -5.99 -20.69
C SER A 394 -31.67 -7.37 -20.55
N GLN A 395 -32.38 -8.42 -20.97
CA GLN A 395 -31.83 -9.78 -21.05
C GLN A 395 -30.51 -9.84 -21.82
N SER A 396 -30.43 -9.17 -22.97
CA SER A 396 -29.22 -9.19 -23.80
C SER A 396 -28.03 -8.47 -23.16
N HIS A 397 -28.27 -7.48 -22.30
CA HIS A 397 -27.22 -6.85 -21.50
C HIS A 397 -26.79 -7.77 -20.36
N CYS A 398 -27.73 -8.43 -19.71
CA CYS A 398 -27.44 -9.39 -18.65
C CYS A 398 -26.54 -10.53 -19.11
N GLU A 399 -26.86 -11.13 -20.26
CA GLU A 399 -26.06 -12.20 -20.88
C GLU A 399 -24.65 -11.70 -21.28
N GLN A 400 -24.52 -10.45 -21.74
CA GLN A 400 -23.22 -9.83 -22.04
C GLN A 400 -22.37 -9.59 -20.79
N CYS A 401 -23.01 -9.43 -19.63
CA CYS A 401 -22.33 -9.35 -18.35
C CYS A 401 -22.04 -10.72 -17.72
N SER A 402 -22.20 -11.81 -18.48
CA SER A 402 -22.06 -13.19 -18.00
C SER A 402 -22.98 -13.52 -16.81
N ALA A 403 -24.12 -12.84 -16.73
CA ALA A 403 -25.14 -13.03 -15.70
C ALA A 403 -26.35 -13.81 -16.25
N THR A 404 -27.20 -14.30 -15.35
CA THR A 404 -28.41 -15.06 -15.70
C THR A 404 -29.65 -14.18 -15.62
N TRP A 405 -30.40 -14.06 -16.72
CA TRP A 405 -31.69 -13.37 -16.71
C TRP A 405 -32.80 -14.27 -16.12
N CYS A 406 -33.62 -13.68 -15.26
CA CYS A 406 -34.58 -14.33 -14.37
C CYS A 406 -36.03 -13.85 -14.59
N GLY A 407 -36.26 -13.10 -15.67
CA GLY A 407 -37.57 -12.57 -16.10
C GLY A 407 -38.32 -13.44 -17.10
#